data_AF-A0A7C1XAN8-F1
#
_entry.id   AF-A0A7C1XAN8-F1
#
_cell.length_a   1.000
_cell.length_b   1.000
_cell.length_c   1.000
_cell.angle_alpha   90.00
_cell.angle_beta   90.00
_cell.angle_gamma   90.00
#
_symmetry.space_group_name_H-M   'P 1'
#
loop_
_entity.id
_entity.type
_entity.pdbx_description
1 polymer ?
#
loop_
_entity_poly.entity_id
_entity_poly.type
_entity_poly.pdbx_seq_one_letter_code
_entity_poly.pdbx_strand_id
1 'polypeptide(L)' 'LACGGFHRIMFDNFSLDDLRRAVALVNQRYETEASGGVRLDTVRAIAETGVEYISVGALTHSAPALDISMDISLE' A
#
# COMPACT_ATOMS: atom_id res chain seq x y z
N LEU A 1 -10.39 20.56 -5.24
CA LEU A 1 -9.03 20.50 -4.69
C LEU A 1 -8.36 21.84 -5.01
N ALA A 2 -8.51 22.83 -4.12
CA ALA A 2 -8.03 24.21 -4.32
C ALA A 2 -7.00 24.63 -3.25
N CYS A 3 -6.51 23.65 -2.48
CA CYS A 3 -5.48 23.84 -1.47
C CYS A 3 -4.19 23.27 -2.07
N GLY A 4 -3.18 24.10 -2.33
CA GLY A 4 -1.87 23.65 -2.80
C GLY A 4 -0.99 23.13 -1.65
N GLY A 5 0.19 22.60 -1.98
CA GLY A 5 1.24 22.26 -1.00
C GLY A 5 1.41 20.77 -0.68
N PHE A 6 0.64 19.88 -1.32
CA PHE A 6 0.81 18.44 -1.21
C PHE A 6 0.96 17.79 -2.58
N HIS A 7 1.68 16.67 -2.62
CA HIS A 7 1.94 15.90 -3.85
C HIS A 7 1.03 14.67 -3.95
N ARG A 8 0.50 14.23 -2.81
CA ARG A 8 -0.18 12.95 -2.65
C ARG A 8 -1.37 13.01 -1.70
N ILE A 9 -2.37 12.20 -1.97
CA ILE A 9 -3.55 11.99 -1.15
C ILE A 9 -3.56 10.53 -0.66
N MET A 10 -3.55 10.36 0.66
CA MET A 10 -3.67 9.05 1.30
C MET A 10 -5.13 8.76 1.66
N PHE A 11 -5.64 7.61 1.24
CA PHE A 11 -6.94 7.07 1.60
C PHE A 11 -6.77 6.04 2.71
N ASP A 12 -7.11 6.42 3.94
CA ASP A 12 -6.92 5.59 5.12
C ASP A 12 -8.16 4.73 5.42
N ASN A 13 -8.00 3.41 5.44
CA ASN A 13 -9.04 2.41 5.72
C ASN A 13 -10.30 2.50 4.83
N PHE A 14 -10.15 2.91 3.57
CA PHE A 14 -11.25 2.98 2.61
C PHE A 14 -11.69 1.57 2.16
N SER A 15 -12.99 1.42 1.86
CA SER A 15 -13.48 0.25 1.13
C SER A 15 -13.02 0.28 -0.34
N LEU A 16 -13.08 -0.85 -1.04
CA LEU A 16 -12.74 -0.90 -2.47
C LEU A 16 -13.62 0.04 -3.31
N ASP A 17 -14.89 0.20 -2.95
CA ASP A 17 -15.82 1.07 -3.68
C ASP A 17 -15.59 2.55 -3.36
N ASP A 18 -15.16 2.87 -2.14
CA ASP A 18 -14.70 4.22 -1.80
C ASP A 18 -13.41 4.55 -2.56
N LEU A 19 -12.45 3.62 -2.62
CA LEU A 19 -11.19 3.81 -3.34
C LEU A 19 -11.42 4.13 -4.81
N ARG A 20 -12.25 3.33 -5.51
CA ARG A 20 -12.58 3.58 -6.93
C ARG A 20 -13.19 4.96 -7.14
N ARG A 21 -14.13 5.36 -6.28
CA ARG A 21 -14.75 6.68 -6.33
C ARG A 21 -13.73 7.79 -6.05
N ALA A 22 -12.88 7.61 -5.06
CA ALA A 22 -11.89 8.59 -4.65
C ALA A 22 -10.82 8.80 -5.74
N VAL A 23 -10.28 7.72 -6.32
CA VAL A 23 -9.36 7.76 -7.45
C VAL A 23 -9.99 8.52 -8.63
N ALA A 24 -11.25 8.22 -8.98
CA ALA A 24 -11.97 8.93 -10.03
C ALA A 24 -12.15 10.43 -9.72
N LEU A 25 -12.38 10.80 -8.45
CA LEU A 25 -12.50 12.20 -8.02
C LEU A 25 -11.16 12.97 -8.06
N VAL A 26 -10.06 12.30 -7.72
CA VAL A 26 -8.72 12.87 -7.84
C VAL A 26 -8.40 13.15 -9.30
N ASN A 27 -8.83 12.25 -10.21
CA ASN A 27 -8.72 12.41 -11.66
C ASN A 27 -7.29 12.72 -12.11
N GLN A 28 -6.32 11.94 -11.62
CA GLN A 28 -4.88 12.06 -11.92
C GLN A 28 -4.25 13.44 -11.62
N ARG A 29 -4.91 14.29 -10.82
CA ARG A 29 -4.38 15.61 -10.44
C ARG A 29 -3.30 15.54 -9.36
N TYR A 30 -3.28 14.45 -8.59
CA TYR A 30 -2.35 14.19 -7.48
C TYR A 30 -2.08 12.71 -7.41
N GLU A 31 -0.96 12.33 -6.80
CA GLU A 31 -0.68 10.94 -6.48
C GLU A 31 -1.72 10.41 -5.48
N THR A 32 -2.06 9.14 -5.61
CA THR A 32 -3.06 8.43 -4.81
C THR A 32 -2.42 7.26 -4.09
N GLU A 33 -2.71 7.14 -2.80
CA GLU A 33 -2.18 6.08 -1.96
C GLU A 33 -3.28 5.46 -1.11
N ALA A 34 -3.33 4.13 -1.04
CA ALA A 34 -4.18 3.42 -0.10
C ALA A 34 -3.37 2.95 1.12
N SER A 35 -3.96 3.06 2.32
CA SER A 35 -3.40 2.54 3.56
C SER A 35 -4.48 1.87 4.42
N GLY A 36 -4.04 1.04 5.37
CA GLY A 36 -4.91 0.35 6.32
C GLY A 36 -5.37 -1.03 5.83
N GLY A 37 -5.29 -2.04 6.72
CA GLY A 37 -5.83 -3.39 6.45
C GLY A 37 -5.18 -4.15 5.28
N VAL A 38 -4.02 -3.72 4.78
CA VAL A 38 -3.37 -4.34 3.61
C VAL A 38 -2.70 -5.66 4.00
N ARG A 39 -3.04 -6.71 3.25
CA ARG A 39 -2.54 -8.09 3.39
C ARG A 39 -2.31 -8.71 2.02
N LEU A 40 -1.64 -9.86 1.96
CA LEU A 40 -1.37 -10.57 0.70
C LEU A 40 -2.64 -10.93 -0.09
N ASP A 41 -3.74 -11.22 0.60
CA ASP A 41 -5.04 -11.55 -0.02
C ASP A 41 -5.85 -10.31 -0.43
N THR A 42 -5.58 -9.14 0.14
CA THR A 42 -6.32 -7.90 -0.17
C THR A 42 -5.60 -6.97 -1.14
N VAL A 43 -4.26 -7.00 -1.16
CA VAL A 43 -3.41 -6.03 -1.89
C VAL A 43 -3.73 -5.95 -3.39
N ARG A 44 -4.06 -7.09 -4.02
CA ARG A 44 -4.43 -7.12 -5.44
C ARG A 44 -5.70 -6.32 -5.73
N ALA A 45 -6.75 -6.57 -4.97
CA ALA A 45 -8.03 -5.90 -5.16
C ALA A 45 -7.91 -4.39 -4.89
N ILE A 46 -7.05 -4.00 -3.95
CA ILE A 46 -6.71 -2.58 -3.69
C ILE A 46 -5.98 -2.00 -4.91
N ALA A 47 -4.97 -2.66 -5.45
CA ALA A 47 -4.25 -2.18 -6.63
C ALA A 47 -5.17 -2.02 -7.85
N GLU A 48 -6.11 -2.94 -8.05
CA GLU A 48 -7.10 -2.89 -9.12
C GLU A 48 -8.10 -1.73 -9.00
N THR A 49 -8.14 -1.00 -7.87
CA THR A 49 -8.95 0.23 -7.73
C THR A 49 -8.36 1.42 -8.49
N GLY A 50 -7.09 1.34 -8.91
CA GLY A 50 -6.39 2.38 -9.67
C GLY A 50 -5.55 3.34 -8.83
N VAL A 51 -5.33 3.05 -7.54
CA VAL A 51 -4.35 3.79 -6.73
C VAL A 51 -2.93 3.55 -7.23
N GLU A 52 -2.07 4.57 -7.16
CA GLU A 52 -0.67 4.47 -7.62
C GLU A 52 0.25 3.84 -6.57
N TYR A 53 -0.09 3.99 -5.28
CA TYR A 53 0.71 3.49 -4.17
C TYR A 53 -0.15 2.75 -3.14
N ILE A 54 0.46 1.78 -2.46
CA ILE A 54 -0.14 1.04 -1.35
C ILE A 54 0.86 0.97 -0.21
N SER A 55 0.50 1.52 0.94
CA SER A 55 1.30 1.45 2.16
C SER A 55 0.97 0.21 2.98
N VAL A 56 1.97 -0.60 3.27
CA VAL A 56 1.82 -1.89 3.98
C VAL A 56 2.66 -1.89 5.24
N GLY A 57 2.04 -1.56 6.39
CA GLY A 57 2.74 -1.53 7.67
C GLY A 57 3.34 -2.88 8.09
N ALA A 58 2.70 -3.99 7.71
CA ALA A 58 3.14 -5.34 8.07
C ALA A 58 4.56 -5.68 7.57
N LEU A 59 5.05 -4.98 6.53
CA LEU A 59 6.40 -5.18 5.99
C LEU A 59 7.52 -4.82 6.98
N THR A 60 7.26 -3.97 7.97
CA THR A 60 8.29 -3.51 8.91
C THR A 60 8.06 -3.99 10.34
N HIS A 61 6.82 -3.97 10.84
CA HIS A 61 6.52 -4.34 12.22
C HIS A 61 6.13 -5.82 12.40
N SER A 62 5.93 -6.58 11.32
CA SER A 62 5.42 -7.96 11.38
C SER A 62 5.98 -8.87 10.29
N ALA A 63 7.11 -8.49 9.68
CA ALA A 63 7.76 -9.36 8.71
C ALA A 63 8.32 -10.60 9.43
N PRO A 64 8.05 -11.83 8.93
CA PRO A 64 8.67 -13.02 9.49
C PRO A 64 10.17 -12.98 9.28
N ALA A 65 10.93 -13.43 10.28
CA ALA A 65 12.37 -13.60 10.13
C ALA A 65 12.67 -14.70 9.09
N LEU A 66 13.66 -14.44 8.23
CA LEU A 66 14.16 -15.45 7.31
C LEU A 66 14.99 -16.47 8.10
N ASP A 67 14.69 -17.76 7.93
CA ASP A 67 15.47 -18.84 8.53
C ASP A 67 16.76 -19.04 7.74
N ILE A 68 17.90 -18.82 8.38
CA ILE A 68 19.23 -18.87 7.75
C ILE A 68 20.16 -19.69 8.63
N SER A 69 20.83 -20.68 8.03
CA SER A 69 21.88 -21.47 8.67
C SER A 69 23.17 -21.45 7.84
N MET A 70 24.31 -21.62 8.52
CA MET A 70 25.63 -21.72 7.92
C MET A 70 26.27 -23.02 8.42
N ASP A 71 26.57 -23.93 7.50
CA ASP A 71 27.28 -25.17 7.80
C ASP A 71 28.75 -25.04 7.36
N ILE A 72 29.68 -25.37 8.24
CA ILE A 72 31.12 -25.26 8.02
C ILE A 72 31.77 -26.60 8.36
N SER A 73 32.43 -27.20 7.38
CA SER A 73 33.24 -28.39 7.55
C SER A 73 34.72 -27.99 7.64
N LEU A 74 35.42 -28.49 8.65
CA LEU A 74 36.87 -28.38 8.78
C LEU A 74 37.48 -29.76 8.50
N GLU A 75 38.39 -29.83 7.53
CA GLU A 75 39.30 -30.97 7.34
C GLU A 75 40.45 -30.95 8.36
#